data_AF-A0A8P4FXV7-F1
#
_entry.id   AF-A0A8P4FXV7-F1
#
_cell.length_a   1.000
_cell.length_b   1.000
_cell.length_c   1.000
_cell.angle_alpha   90.00
_cell.angle_beta   90.00
_cell.angle_gamma   90.00
#
_symmetry.space_group_name_H-M   'P 1'
#
loop_
_entity.id
_entity.type
_entity.pdbx_description
1 polymer ?
#
loop_
_entity_poly.entity_id
_entity_poly.type
_entity_poly.pdbx_seq_one_letter_code
_entity_poly.pdbx_strand_id
1 'polypeptide(L)'
;MGVTYFLLCCLSLAITAQAQDCSRPVGGPNMVLKDKDILLETFPDGTQVTFACEVGYISAGGSAISICQGGSWTPVRLKCERKNCGPIGEVENGNVDYPEGTEFGDRAVITCHDGFILVGKDKIYCQDKGWANRLPVCEVVSCDPPPAVADGTFKPVSESYSYRDVVQYSCQKGYTLNGSISASCSDDGTFQPAPPSCIMVRCSDPQVDNAELTEGSQRVYGYMATVTFKCKTGFMMTGANSQRCEINSQWSPPLSCKLITCKLPPTVENGSFSPNKTSYNYGEAVQYSCQKNYTLSGAKSVTCSDNGIFTPGPPTCILITCKLPPTIENGSFSPNKASYNYGEAVQYSCQKGYTLSGAKSVTCSDNGIFTPGPPTCIRSTTPPTTTTTTTTTEPPTGNGETVKVMLIVLAVIGTSGICLLCAFCIYKKKRGSGRGGPDKEAPKSEEEVALS
;
A
#
# COMPACT_ATOMS: atom_id res chain seq x y z
N MET A 1 0.56 -88.17 -126.53
CA MET A 1 1.16 -86.90 -127.01
C MET A 1 0.80 -85.86 -125.97
N GLY A 2 1.69 -85.10 -125.33
CA GLY A 2 3.10 -84.80 -125.55
C GLY A 2 3.40 -83.63 -124.62
N VAL A 3 4.58 -83.66 -124.02
CA VAL A 3 5.08 -82.91 -122.85
C VAL A 3 5.43 -81.46 -123.19
N THR A 4 5.48 -80.57 -122.17
CA THR A 4 6.41 -79.42 -121.91
C THR A 4 5.67 -78.25 -121.23
N TYR A 5 6.19 -77.39 -120.33
CA TYR A 5 7.33 -77.29 -119.41
C TYR A 5 7.13 -75.95 -118.64
N PHE A 6 7.77 -75.82 -117.46
CA PHE A 6 8.29 -74.59 -116.83
C PHE A 6 7.39 -73.54 -116.09
N LEU A 7 7.86 -73.27 -114.85
CA LEU A 7 8.16 -71.96 -114.21
C LEU A 7 7.29 -71.45 -113.04
N LEU A 8 8.02 -71.19 -111.94
CA LEU A 8 7.85 -70.17 -110.89
C LEU A 8 6.99 -70.48 -109.63
N CYS A 9 7.70 -71.06 -108.65
CA CYS A 9 7.98 -70.48 -107.33
C CYS A 9 6.96 -69.46 -106.78
N CYS A 10 6.22 -69.86 -105.74
CA CYS A 10 5.87 -69.01 -104.60
C CYS A 10 5.45 -69.94 -103.44
N LEU A 11 6.37 -70.18 -102.50
CA LEU A 11 6.04 -70.78 -101.21
C LEU A 11 5.02 -69.89 -100.50
N SER A 12 3.80 -70.40 -100.31
CA SER A 12 2.92 -69.95 -99.25
C SER A 12 3.44 -70.51 -97.92
N LEU A 13 4.45 -69.85 -97.34
CA LEU A 13 4.58 -69.86 -95.88
C LEU A 13 3.39 -69.08 -95.33
N ALA A 14 2.24 -69.75 -95.21
CA ALA A 14 1.23 -69.32 -94.27
C ALA A 14 1.88 -69.49 -92.89
N ILE A 15 2.52 -68.44 -92.42
CA ILE A 15 2.78 -68.27 -90.99
C ILE A 15 1.39 -68.23 -90.38
N THR A 16 0.89 -69.38 -89.91
CA THR A 16 -0.21 -69.40 -88.96
C THR A 16 0.35 -68.67 -87.74
N ALA A 17 0.11 -67.36 -87.65
CA ALA A 17 0.28 -66.64 -86.41
C ALA A 17 -0.60 -67.38 -85.40
N GLN A 18 0.02 -68.16 -84.51
CA GLN A 18 -0.71 -68.79 -83.43
C GLN A 18 -1.24 -67.64 -82.58
N ALA A 19 -2.56 -67.49 -82.56
CA ALA A 19 -3.27 -66.63 -81.62
C ALA A 19 -2.83 -67.06 -80.21
N GLN A 20 -2.02 -66.22 -79.56
CA GLN A 20 -1.47 -66.48 -78.24
C GLN A 20 -2.31 -65.70 -77.22
N ASP A 21 -2.91 -66.42 -76.27
CA ASP A 21 -3.72 -65.84 -75.21
C ASP A 21 -2.86 -64.93 -74.31
N CYS A 22 -3.46 -63.83 -73.85
CA CYS A 22 -2.83 -62.91 -72.92
C CYS A 22 -3.14 -63.28 -71.47
N SER A 23 -2.17 -63.05 -70.57
CA SER A 23 -2.41 -63.07 -69.12
C SER A 23 -3.22 -61.85 -68.67
N ARG A 24 -3.71 -61.85 -67.43
CA ARG A 24 -4.45 -60.71 -66.86
C ARG A 24 -3.71 -59.37 -67.05
N PRO A 25 -4.32 -58.38 -67.71
CA PRO A 25 -3.68 -57.10 -67.94
C PRO A 25 -3.56 -56.32 -66.64
N VAL A 26 -2.42 -55.64 -66.48
CA VAL A 26 -2.17 -54.74 -65.35
C VAL A 26 -2.52 -53.31 -65.80
N GLY A 27 -3.41 -52.66 -65.05
CA GLY A 27 -3.79 -51.27 -65.28
C GLY A 27 -2.68 -50.29 -64.87
N GLY A 28 -2.87 -49.03 -65.22
CA GLY A 28 -2.11 -47.92 -64.63
C GLY A 28 -2.55 -47.61 -63.18
N PRO A 29 -2.08 -46.50 -62.60
CA PRO A 29 -2.43 -46.13 -61.23
C PRO A 29 -3.93 -45.83 -61.09
N ASN A 30 -4.53 -46.31 -59.98
CA ASN A 30 -5.92 -46.06 -59.59
C ASN A 30 -6.96 -46.50 -60.65
N MET A 31 -6.70 -47.58 -61.38
CA MET A 31 -7.65 -48.17 -62.33
C MET A 31 -7.72 -49.69 -62.17
N VAL A 32 -8.92 -50.22 -62.38
CA VAL A 32 -9.27 -51.63 -62.24
C VAL A 32 -9.95 -52.14 -63.49
N LEU A 33 -9.86 -53.44 -63.74
CA LEU A 33 -10.68 -54.10 -64.76
C LEU A 33 -12.16 -53.95 -64.41
N LYS A 34 -13.01 -53.93 -65.43
CA LYS A 34 -14.45 -53.73 -65.26
C LYS A 34 -15.22 -55.05 -65.40
N ASP A 35 -16.36 -55.14 -64.72
CA ASP A 35 -17.40 -56.16 -64.92
C ASP A 35 -16.87 -57.61 -64.83
N LYS A 36 -17.25 -58.45 -65.81
CA LYS A 36 -16.92 -59.89 -65.86
C LYS A 36 -15.43 -60.19 -66.02
N ASP A 37 -14.64 -59.22 -66.47
CA ASP A 37 -13.21 -59.41 -66.74
C ASP A 37 -12.36 -59.33 -65.45
N ILE A 38 -12.95 -58.88 -64.34
CA ILE A 38 -12.28 -58.77 -63.02
C ILE A 38 -11.83 -60.12 -62.45
N LEU A 39 -12.51 -61.21 -62.81
CA LEU A 39 -12.26 -62.53 -62.25
C LEU A 39 -11.47 -63.45 -63.19
N LEU A 40 -11.12 -62.96 -64.39
CA LEU A 40 -10.43 -63.74 -65.41
C LEU A 40 -8.91 -63.55 -65.31
N GLU A 41 -8.17 -64.66 -65.42
CA GLU A 41 -6.71 -64.68 -65.38
C GLU A 41 -6.06 -64.87 -66.76
N THR A 42 -6.85 -65.27 -67.77
CA THR A 42 -6.38 -65.53 -69.13
C THR A 42 -7.43 -65.09 -70.16
N PHE A 43 -6.98 -64.48 -71.26
CA PHE A 43 -7.83 -63.82 -72.23
C PHE A 43 -7.44 -64.25 -73.66
N PRO A 44 -8.39 -64.75 -74.47
CA PRO A 44 -8.10 -65.11 -75.87
C PRO A 44 -7.56 -63.94 -76.70
N ASP A 45 -6.74 -64.25 -77.71
CA ASP A 45 -6.28 -63.25 -78.68
C ASP A 45 -7.46 -62.49 -79.32
N GLY A 46 -7.32 -61.17 -79.49
CA GLY A 46 -8.39 -60.29 -79.96
C GLY A 46 -9.40 -59.88 -78.87
N THR A 47 -9.31 -60.39 -77.64
CA THR A 47 -10.19 -59.97 -76.54
C THR A 47 -9.97 -58.50 -76.20
N GLN A 48 -11.08 -57.77 -76.07
CA GLN A 48 -11.11 -56.38 -75.66
C GLN A 48 -11.55 -56.29 -74.20
N VAL A 49 -10.69 -55.71 -73.36
CA VAL A 49 -11.00 -55.45 -71.94
C VAL A 49 -11.10 -53.95 -71.70
N THR A 50 -11.94 -53.58 -70.74
CA THR A 50 -12.15 -52.18 -70.37
C THR A 50 -11.71 -51.95 -68.93
N PHE A 51 -10.89 -50.91 -68.74
CA PHE A 51 -10.52 -50.40 -67.44
C PHE A 51 -11.50 -49.33 -66.96
N ALA A 52 -11.74 -49.28 -65.66
CA ALA A 52 -12.46 -48.21 -64.98
C ALA A 52 -11.58 -47.63 -63.88
N CYS A 53 -11.81 -46.39 -63.49
CA CYS A 53 -11.11 -45.82 -62.34
C CYS A 53 -11.57 -46.50 -61.03
N GLU A 54 -10.65 -46.63 -60.08
CA GLU A 54 -10.94 -47.14 -58.74
C GLU A 54 -11.94 -46.27 -57.99
N VAL A 55 -12.55 -46.82 -56.95
CA VAL A 55 -13.49 -46.09 -56.09
C VAL A 55 -12.81 -44.83 -55.54
N GLY A 56 -13.43 -43.67 -55.76
CA GLY A 56 -12.88 -42.37 -55.37
C GLY A 56 -12.07 -41.66 -56.45
N TYR A 57 -11.90 -42.26 -57.63
CA TYR A 57 -11.22 -41.68 -58.78
C TYR A 57 -12.17 -41.50 -59.98
N ILE A 58 -11.93 -40.47 -60.78
CA ILE A 58 -12.69 -40.15 -61.99
C ILE A 58 -11.76 -40.12 -63.22
N SER A 59 -12.34 -40.31 -64.42
CA SER A 59 -11.56 -40.29 -65.65
C SER A 59 -11.17 -38.86 -66.02
N ALA A 60 -9.86 -38.59 -66.04
CA ALA A 60 -9.25 -37.36 -66.54
C ALA A 60 -9.01 -37.42 -68.08
N GLY A 61 -9.62 -38.39 -68.77
CA GLY A 61 -9.51 -38.61 -70.21
C GLY A 61 -8.62 -39.80 -70.61
N GLY A 62 -8.53 -40.04 -71.92
CA GLY A 62 -7.80 -41.17 -72.52
C GLY A 62 -8.68 -42.41 -72.78
N SER A 63 -8.12 -43.40 -73.49
CA SER A 63 -8.82 -44.65 -73.82
C SER A 63 -8.73 -45.65 -72.69
N ALA A 64 -9.89 -46.11 -72.20
CA ALA A 64 -10.07 -47.17 -71.21
C ALA A 64 -9.89 -48.58 -71.77
N ILE A 65 -9.72 -48.71 -73.08
CA ILE A 65 -9.75 -49.99 -73.78
C ILE A 65 -8.32 -50.51 -73.98
N SER A 66 -8.12 -51.79 -73.69
CA SER A 66 -6.92 -52.54 -74.09
C SER A 66 -7.33 -53.81 -74.85
N ILE A 67 -6.52 -54.20 -75.84
CA ILE A 67 -6.79 -55.31 -76.74
C ILE A 67 -5.62 -56.30 -76.65
N CYS A 68 -5.94 -57.58 -76.51
CA CYS A 68 -4.93 -58.65 -76.57
C CYS A 68 -4.52 -58.85 -78.03
N GLN A 69 -3.23 -58.69 -78.33
CA GLN A 69 -2.64 -58.84 -79.65
C GLN A 69 -1.37 -59.70 -79.56
N GLY A 70 -1.47 -60.97 -79.93
CA GLY A 70 -0.35 -61.91 -80.00
C GLY A 70 0.37 -62.11 -78.66
N GLY A 71 -0.39 -62.30 -77.58
CA GLY A 71 0.13 -62.51 -76.22
C GLY A 71 0.55 -61.24 -75.47
N SER A 72 0.38 -60.06 -76.07
CA SER A 72 0.66 -58.76 -75.42
C SER A 72 -0.54 -57.82 -75.48
N TRP A 73 -0.69 -56.97 -74.46
CA TRP A 73 -1.76 -55.98 -74.39
C TRP A 73 -1.37 -54.66 -75.03
N THR A 74 -2.30 -54.03 -75.75
CA THR A 74 -2.11 -52.65 -76.22
C THR A 74 -2.07 -51.67 -75.03
N PRO A 75 -1.27 -50.59 -75.07
CA PRO A 75 -1.18 -49.64 -73.95
C PRO A 75 -2.53 -48.99 -73.63
N VAL A 76 -2.99 -49.15 -72.38
CA VAL A 76 -4.14 -48.39 -71.85
C VAL A 76 -3.73 -46.93 -71.63
N ARG A 77 -4.55 -45.98 -72.07
CA ARG A 77 -4.26 -44.53 -71.99
C ARG A 77 -5.16 -43.78 -71.00
N LEU A 78 -6.06 -44.48 -70.32
CA LEU A 78 -6.94 -43.93 -69.30
C LEU A 78 -6.12 -43.28 -68.19
N LYS A 79 -6.46 -42.04 -67.86
CA LYS A 79 -5.92 -41.33 -66.70
C LYS A 79 -7.01 -41.23 -65.64
N CYS A 80 -6.68 -41.60 -64.42
CA CYS A 80 -7.58 -41.54 -63.27
C CYS A 80 -7.05 -40.54 -62.25
N GLU A 81 -7.87 -39.57 -61.87
CA GLU A 81 -7.55 -38.54 -60.87
C GLU A 81 -8.52 -38.62 -59.69
N ARG A 82 -8.14 -38.09 -58.53
CA ARG A 82 -9.02 -38.10 -57.35
C ARG A 82 -10.28 -37.32 -57.65
N LYS A 83 -11.43 -37.86 -57.23
CA LYS A 83 -12.71 -37.18 -57.34
C LYS A 83 -12.68 -35.92 -56.47
N ASN A 84 -13.06 -34.78 -57.03
CA ASN A 84 -13.25 -33.55 -56.28
C ASN A 84 -14.69 -33.46 -55.73
N CYS A 85 -14.86 -33.39 -54.42
CA CYS A 85 -16.16 -33.22 -53.75
C CYS A 85 -16.66 -31.77 -53.76
N GLY A 86 -15.80 -30.80 -54.04
CA GLY A 86 -16.10 -29.37 -53.95
C GLY A 86 -16.33 -28.90 -52.50
N PRO A 87 -16.79 -27.66 -52.29
CA PRO A 87 -17.14 -27.16 -50.96
C PRO A 87 -18.37 -27.89 -50.38
N ILE A 88 -18.35 -28.22 -49.08
CA ILE A 88 -19.45 -28.95 -48.40
C ILE A 88 -20.68 -28.07 -48.09
N GLY A 89 -20.51 -26.74 -48.10
CA GLY A 89 -21.53 -25.75 -47.73
C GLY A 89 -21.10 -24.91 -46.53
N GLU A 90 -21.96 -23.98 -46.12
CA GLU A 90 -21.74 -23.10 -44.96
C GLU A 90 -22.39 -23.68 -43.71
N VAL A 91 -21.78 -23.44 -42.54
CA VAL A 91 -22.32 -23.80 -41.22
C VAL A 91 -22.66 -22.50 -40.50
N GLU A 92 -23.93 -22.34 -40.11
CA GLU A 92 -24.36 -21.16 -39.36
C GLU A 92 -23.64 -21.08 -38.01
N ASN A 93 -23.11 -19.90 -37.66
CA ASN A 93 -22.27 -19.69 -36.47
C ASN A 93 -21.04 -20.61 -36.39
N GLY A 94 -20.50 -21.02 -37.54
CA GLY A 94 -19.30 -21.83 -37.64
C GLY A 94 -18.47 -21.52 -38.88
N ASN A 95 -17.24 -22.03 -38.88
CA ASN A 95 -16.29 -21.94 -39.98
C ASN A 95 -15.98 -23.36 -40.49
N VAL A 96 -15.77 -23.49 -41.79
CA VAL A 96 -15.41 -24.76 -42.45
C VAL A 96 -14.06 -24.60 -43.12
N ASP A 97 -13.07 -25.36 -42.65
CA ASP A 97 -11.71 -25.34 -43.14
C ASP A 97 -11.37 -26.62 -43.92
N TYR A 98 -10.60 -26.47 -45.00
CA TYR A 98 -10.16 -27.55 -45.87
C TYR A 98 -8.63 -27.66 -45.84
N PRO A 99 -8.02 -28.22 -44.78
CA PRO A 99 -6.57 -28.21 -44.59
C PRO A 99 -5.80 -28.94 -45.70
N GLU A 100 -6.43 -29.93 -46.34
CA GLU A 100 -5.80 -30.82 -47.33
C GLU A 100 -6.35 -30.62 -48.75
N GLY A 101 -7.47 -29.90 -48.89
CA GLY A 101 -8.21 -29.78 -50.14
C GLY A 101 -9.63 -30.34 -50.05
N THR A 102 -10.19 -30.65 -51.21
CA THR A 102 -11.59 -31.10 -51.37
C THR A 102 -11.69 -32.39 -52.20
N GLU A 103 -10.57 -33.10 -52.36
CA GLU A 103 -10.48 -34.32 -53.16
C GLU A 103 -10.74 -35.58 -52.31
N PHE A 104 -10.97 -36.72 -52.98
CA PHE A 104 -11.24 -38.00 -52.34
C PHE A 104 -10.18 -38.35 -51.28
N GLY A 105 -10.65 -38.63 -50.06
CA GLY A 105 -9.82 -38.86 -48.88
C GLY A 105 -9.51 -37.62 -48.04
N ASP A 106 -9.64 -36.41 -48.60
CA ASP A 106 -9.41 -35.16 -47.86
C ASP A 106 -10.55 -34.91 -46.84
N ARG A 107 -10.27 -34.10 -45.81
CA ARG A 107 -11.25 -33.75 -44.77
C ARG A 107 -11.58 -32.26 -44.74
N ALA A 108 -12.83 -31.96 -44.41
CA ALA A 108 -13.28 -30.67 -43.92
C ALA A 108 -13.31 -30.70 -42.38
N VAL A 109 -12.84 -29.62 -41.76
CA VAL A 109 -12.85 -29.41 -40.29
C VAL A 109 -13.81 -28.27 -39.97
N ILE A 110 -14.76 -28.53 -39.08
CA ILE A 110 -15.78 -27.55 -38.69
C ILE A 110 -15.47 -27.04 -37.29
N THR A 111 -15.42 -25.71 -37.15
CA THR A 111 -15.17 -25.02 -35.88
C THR A 111 -16.30 -24.02 -35.62
N CYS A 112 -17.00 -24.14 -34.50
CA CYS A 112 -18.04 -23.18 -34.13
C CYS A 112 -17.43 -21.85 -33.67
N HIS A 113 -18.16 -20.75 -33.85
CA HIS A 113 -17.80 -19.43 -33.33
C HIS A 113 -17.94 -19.40 -31.80
N ASP A 114 -17.31 -18.41 -31.17
CA ASP A 114 -17.37 -18.24 -29.72
C ASP A 114 -18.82 -18.16 -29.21
N GLY A 115 -19.12 -18.93 -28.16
CA GLY A 115 -20.48 -19.02 -27.62
C GLY A 115 -21.39 -20.00 -28.34
N PHE A 116 -20.85 -20.85 -29.21
CA PHE A 116 -21.58 -21.95 -29.84
C PHE A 116 -20.87 -23.29 -29.65
N ILE A 117 -21.65 -24.35 -29.39
CA ILE A 117 -21.18 -25.72 -29.23
C ILE A 117 -21.46 -26.56 -30.48
N LEU A 118 -20.49 -27.41 -30.85
CA LEU A 118 -20.61 -28.28 -32.01
C LEU A 118 -21.46 -29.50 -31.67
N VAL A 119 -22.62 -29.62 -32.33
CA VAL A 119 -23.47 -30.81 -32.30
C VAL A 119 -23.25 -31.64 -33.56
N GLY A 120 -22.50 -32.73 -33.41
CA GLY A 120 -22.16 -33.65 -34.50
C GLY A 120 -20.67 -33.97 -34.55
N LYS A 121 -20.18 -34.30 -35.75
CA LYS A 121 -18.75 -34.57 -35.99
C LYS A 121 -18.04 -33.28 -36.42
N ASP A 122 -16.87 -33.05 -35.86
CA ASP A 122 -15.96 -31.94 -36.21
C ASP A 122 -15.26 -32.16 -37.55
N LYS A 123 -15.26 -33.39 -38.06
CA LYS A 123 -14.59 -33.79 -39.28
C LYS A 123 -15.50 -34.55 -40.22
N ILE A 124 -15.50 -34.11 -41.48
CA ILE A 124 -16.23 -34.75 -42.57
C ILE A 124 -15.24 -35.07 -43.70
N TYR A 125 -15.30 -36.29 -44.23
CA TYR A 125 -14.35 -36.79 -45.24
C TYR A 125 -14.99 -36.86 -46.62
N CYS A 126 -14.24 -36.51 -47.67
CA CYS A 126 -14.68 -36.67 -49.05
C CYS A 126 -14.60 -38.17 -49.46
N GLN A 127 -15.75 -38.77 -49.71
CA GLN A 127 -15.92 -40.18 -50.09
C GLN A 127 -16.35 -40.32 -51.56
N ASP A 128 -16.58 -41.55 -52.00
CA ASP A 128 -16.92 -41.91 -53.39
C ASP A 128 -18.21 -41.23 -53.87
N LYS A 129 -19.16 -40.98 -52.96
CA LYS A 129 -20.43 -40.30 -53.25
C LYS A 129 -20.44 -38.79 -52.94
N GLY A 130 -19.34 -38.23 -52.45
CA GLY A 130 -19.28 -36.85 -51.96
C GLY A 130 -18.87 -36.78 -50.49
N TRP A 131 -19.08 -35.65 -49.84
CA TRP A 131 -18.79 -35.48 -48.42
C TRP A 131 -19.61 -36.44 -47.55
N ALA A 132 -18.94 -37.07 -46.58
CA ALA A 132 -19.52 -38.05 -45.69
C ALA A 132 -20.32 -37.40 -44.56
N ASN A 133 -21.51 -37.93 -44.28
CA ASN A 133 -22.43 -37.40 -43.25
C ASN A 133 -23.04 -36.04 -43.63
N ARG A 134 -24.00 -35.58 -42.81
CA ARG A 134 -24.59 -34.24 -42.92
C ARG A 134 -23.71 -33.23 -42.18
N LEU A 135 -23.81 -31.96 -42.57
CA LEU A 135 -23.17 -30.86 -41.86
C LEU A 135 -23.61 -30.84 -40.38
N PRO A 136 -22.68 -30.62 -39.42
CA PRO A 136 -23.02 -30.46 -38.02
C PRO A 136 -23.73 -29.12 -37.78
N VAL A 137 -24.28 -28.96 -36.58
CA VAL A 137 -24.96 -27.72 -36.16
C VAL A 137 -24.16 -27.07 -35.04
N CYS A 138 -23.95 -25.76 -35.12
CA CYS A 138 -23.40 -24.97 -34.02
C CYS A 138 -24.56 -24.37 -33.22
N GLU A 139 -24.84 -24.94 -32.06
CA GLU A 139 -25.93 -24.49 -31.18
C GLU A 139 -25.41 -23.49 -30.15
N VAL A 140 -26.22 -22.50 -29.78
CA VAL A 140 -25.79 -21.47 -28.81
C VAL A 140 -25.52 -22.09 -27.44
N VAL A 141 -24.41 -21.71 -26.81
CA VAL A 141 -24.09 -22.06 -25.42
C VAL A 141 -25.20 -21.54 -24.52
N SER A 142 -25.65 -22.40 -23.62
CA SER A 142 -26.65 -22.06 -22.62
C SER A 142 -26.08 -22.28 -21.23
N CYS A 143 -26.27 -21.30 -20.35
CA CYS A 143 -25.91 -21.36 -18.94
C CYS A 143 -27.14 -21.69 -18.10
N ASP A 144 -26.93 -22.54 -17.09
CA ASP A 144 -27.89 -22.72 -16.01
C ASP A 144 -28.00 -21.45 -15.15
N PRO A 145 -29.10 -21.26 -14.39
CA PRO A 145 -29.26 -20.12 -13.51
C PRO A 145 -28.10 -20.01 -12.50
N PRO A 146 -27.55 -18.80 -12.26
CA PRO A 146 -26.46 -18.63 -11.32
C PRO A 146 -26.86 -19.10 -9.91
N PRO A 147 -25.89 -19.57 -9.10
CA PRO A 147 -26.13 -19.95 -7.71
C PRO A 147 -26.80 -18.82 -6.91
N ALA A 148 -27.71 -19.18 -6.00
CA ALA A 148 -28.37 -18.22 -5.13
C ALA A 148 -27.35 -17.52 -4.21
N VAL A 149 -27.44 -16.19 -4.12
CA VAL A 149 -26.60 -15.38 -3.23
C VAL A 149 -27.36 -15.16 -1.92
N ALA A 150 -26.79 -15.57 -0.80
CA ALA A 150 -27.36 -15.31 0.52
C ALA A 150 -27.54 -13.79 0.74
N ASP A 151 -28.69 -13.38 1.29
CA ASP A 151 -29.06 -11.98 1.47
C ASP A 151 -29.00 -11.12 0.20
N GLY A 152 -29.12 -11.77 -0.97
CA GLY A 152 -29.11 -11.14 -2.29
C GLY A 152 -30.13 -11.75 -3.24
N THR A 153 -30.28 -11.10 -4.39
CA THR A 153 -31.12 -11.54 -5.52
C THR A 153 -30.46 -11.12 -6.82
N PHE A 154 -30.85 -11.72 -7.94
CA PHE A 154 -30.43 -11.29 -9.27
C PHE A 154 -31.60 -11.15 -10.23
N LYS A 155 -31.42 -10.36 -11.29
CA LYS A 155 -32.39 -10.18 -12.38
C LYS A 155 -31.69 -10.11 -13.74
N PRO A 156 -32.33 -10.56 -14.84
CA PRO A 156 -33.61 -11.26 -14.87
C PRO A 156 -33.49 -12.69 -14.31
N VAL A 157 -34.60 -13.23 -13.79
CA VAL A 157 -34.69 -14.64 -13.36
C VAL A 157 -35.25 -15.44 -14.53
N SER A 158 -34.51 -16.45 -14.98
CA SER A 158 -34.85 -17.34 -16.09
C SER A 158 -34.45 -18.78 -15.71
N GLU A 159 -35.02 -19.77 -16.38
CA GLU A 159 -34.64 -21.18 -16.24
C GLU A 159 -33.37 -21.53 -17.04
N SER A 160 -33.04 -20.72 -18.05
CA SER A 160 -31.83 -20.83 -18.87
C SER A 160 -31.41 -19.47 -19.43
N TYR A 161 -30.12 -19.31 -19.72
CA TYR A 161 -29.54 -18.08 -20.26
C TYR A 161 -28.68 -18.38 -21.48
N SER A 162 -28.83 -17.61 -22.55
CA SER A 162 -27.99 -17.75 -23.74
C SER A 162 -26.65 -17.05 -23.55
N TYR A 163 -25.65 -17.45 -24.34
CA TYR A 163 -24.35 -16.78 -24.38
C TYR A 163 -24.47 -15.25 -24.42
N ARG A 164 -23.71 -14.57 -23.55
CA ARG A 164 -23.72 -13.11 -23.29
C ARG A 164 -24.96 -12.53 -22.61
N ASP A 165 -25.95 -13.33 -22.23
CA ASP A 165 -26.99 -12.87 -21.33
C ASP A 165 -26.38 -12.42 -20.00
N VAL A 166 -26.88 -11.31 -19.46
CA VAL A 166 -26.35 -10.66 -18.26
C VAL A 166 -27.39 -10.70 -17.16
N VAL A 167 -26.94 -11.12 -15.98
CA VAL A 167 -27.68 -10.95 -14.72
C VAL A 167 -27.06 -9.83 -13.89
N GLN A 168 -27.90 -9.06 -13.23
CA GLN A 168 -27.51 -8.04 -12.27
C GLN A 168 -27.91 -8.46 -10.85
N TYR A 169 -26.94 -8.46 -9.96
CA TYR A 169 -27.10 -8.78 -8.55
C TYR A 169 -27.48 -7.55 -7.74
N SER A 170 -28.26 -7.77 -6.68
CA SER A 170 -28.62 -6.76 -5.70
C SER A 170 -28.73 -7.39 -4.32
N CYS A 171 -28.26 -6.69 -3.30
CA CYS A 171 -28.35 -7.14 -1.91
C CYS A 171 -29.63 -6.64 -1.25
N GLN A 172 -30.10 -7.39 -0.25
CA GLN A 172 -31.20 -6.97 0.61
C GLN A 172 -30.81 -5.72 1.41
N LYS A 173 -31.83 -5.01 1.93
CA LYS A 173 -31.63 -3.79 2.70
C LYS A 173 -30.72 -4.04 3.90
N GLY A 174 -29.66 -3.24 4.02
CA GLY A 174 -28.69 -3.34 5.12
C GLY A 174 -27.44 -4.17 4.79
N TYR A 175 -27.40 -4.80 3.61
CA TYR A 175 -26.24 -5.53 3.11
C TYR A 175 -25.54 -4.78 1.99
N THR A 176 -24.23 -4.97 1.90
CA THR A 176 -23.34 -4.37 0.91
C THR A 176 -22.86 -5.46 -0.06
N LEU A 177 -22.89 -5.15 -1.35
CA LEU A 177 -22.42 -6.06 -2.40
C LEU A 177 -20.88 -6.07 -2.42
N ASN A 178 -20.28 -7.24 -2.22
CA ASN A 178 -18.85 -7.49 -2.32
C ASN A 178 -18.56 -8.36 -3.55
N GLY A 179 -17.98 -7.76 -4.59
CA GLY A 179 -17.72 -8.39 -5.88
C GLY A 179 -18.36 -7.64 -7.03
N SER A 180 -18.56 -8.33 -8.15
CA SER A 180 -19.15 -7.72 -9.36
C SER A 180 -20.67 -7.62 -9.26
N ILE A 181 -21.21 -6.46 -9.63
CA ILE A 181 -22.67 -6.23 -9.67
C ILE A 181 -23.36 -7.03 -10.78
N SER A 182 -22.61 -7.49 -11.80
CA SER A 182 -23.16 -8.24 -12.92
C SER A 182 -22.28 -9.42 -13.29
N ALA A 183 -22.90 -10.46 -13.84
CA ALA A 183 -22.23 -11.58 -14.48
C ALA A 183 -22.88 -11.88 -15.82
N SER A 184 -22.09 -12.33 -16.78
CA SER A 184 -22.53 -12.74 -18.12
C SER A 184 -22.35 -14.23 -18.32
N CYS A 185 -23.27 -14.87 -19.03
CA CYS A 185 -23.13 -16.24 -19.49
C CYS A 185 -21.94 -16.35 -20.47
N SER A 186 -20.91 -17.10 -20.08
CA SER A 186 -19.71 -17.30 -20.88
C SER A 186 -19.88 -18.45 -21.87
N ASP A 187 -18.90 -18.59 -22.76
CA ASP A 187 -18.73 -19.69 -23.71
C ASP A 187 -18.50 -21.06 -23.03
N ASP A 188 -18.07 -21.09 -21.77
CA ASP A 188 -17.91 -22.31 -20.98
C ASP A 188 -19.21 -22.82 -20.32
N GLY A 189 -20.34 -22.14 -20.55
CA GLY A 189 -21.63 -22.49 -19.98
C GLY A 189 -21.81 -22.05 -18.52
N THR A 190 -20.93 -21.19 -18.00
CA THR A 190 -21.02 -20.63 -16.64
C THR A 190 -21.13 -19.12 -16.62
N PHE A 191 -21.66 -18.57 -15.53
CA PHE A 191 -21.70 -17.13 -15.31
C PHE A 191 -20.36 -16.60 -14.83
N GLN A 192 -19.82 -15.64 -15.57
CA GLN A 192 -18.57 -14.96 -15.24
C GLN A 192 -18.74 -13.44 -15.14
N PRO A 193 -18.12 -12.78 -14.14
CA PRO A 193 -17.39 -13.38 -13.02
C PRO A 193 -18.33 -14.11 -12.04
N ALA A 194 -17.74 -14.85 -11.10
CA ALA A 194 -18.49 -15.58 -10.09
C ALA A 194 -19.45 -14.67 -9.28
N PRO A 195 -20.57 -15.21 -8.77
CA PRO A 195 -21.55 -14.42 -8.02
C PRO A 195 -20.92 -13.65 -6.84
N PRO A 196 -21.36 -12.40 -6.58
CA PRO A 196 -20.87 -11.62 -5.45
C PRO A 196 -21.39 -12.17 -4.12
N SER A 197 -20.82 -11.67 -3.02
CA SER A 197 -21.33 -11.91 -1.67
C SER A 197 -22.04 -10.67 -1.12
N CYS A 198 -23.19 -10.82 -0.49
CA CYS A 198 -23.84 -9.76 0.25
C CYS A 198 -23.41 -9.83 1.72
N ILE A 199 -22.77 -8.77 2.21
CA ILE A 199 -22.23 -8.74 3.57
C ILE A 199 -22.82 -7.60 4.38
N MET A 200 -23.12 -7.85 5.65
CA MET A 200 -23.53 -6.79 6.58
C MET A 200 -22.28 -6.09 7.10
N VAL A 201 -22.06 -4.84 6.66
CA VAL A 201 -20.94 -4.01 7.13
C VAL A 201 -21.41 -3.14 8.28
N ARG A 202 -20.74 -3.27 9.43
CA ARG A 202 -21.02 -2.46 10.61
C ARG A 202 -19.75 -2.19 11.39
N CYS A 203 -19.18 -1.00 11.21
CA CYS A 203 -18.04 -0.57 12.02
C CYS A 203 -18.48 -0.27 13.46
N SER A 204 -17.60 -0.56 14.42
CA SER A 204 -17.77 -0.14 15.81
C SER A 204 -17.71 1.37 15.93
N ASP A 205 -18.24 1.92 17.02
CA ASP A 205 -18.09 3.35 17.30
C ASP A 205 -16.61 3.73 17.27
N PRO A 206 -16.22 4.75 16.48
CA PRO A 206 -14.81 5.03 16.23
C PRO A 206 -14.19 5.64 17.50
N GLN A 207 -13.19 4.96 18.05
CA GLN A 207 -12.45 5.37 19.24
C GLN A 207 -11.04 5.77 18.83
N VAL A 208 -10.70 7.04 18.98
CA VAL A 208 -9.37 7.57 18.72
C VAL A 208 -8.90 8.32 19.96
N ASP A 209 -7.84 7.82 20.57
CA ASP A 209 -7.26 8.42 21.77
C ASP A 209 -6.83 9.87 21.51
N ASN A 210 -7.16 10.76 22.45
CA ASN A 210 -6.85 12.19 22.39
C ASN A 210 -7.43 12.90 21.16
N ALA A 211 -8.51 12.38 20.57
CA ALA A 211 -9.27 13.05 19.53
C ALA A 211 -10.73 13.28 19.94
N GLU A 212 -11.38 14.17 19.21
CA GLU A 212 -12.81 14.47 19.30
C GLU A 212 -13.42 14.30 17.92
N LEU A 213 -14.53 13.56 17.86
CA LEU A 213 -15.31 13.39 16.64
C LEU A 213 -16.01 14.71 16.32
N THR A 214 -15.71 15.29 15.17
CA THR A 214 -16.27 16.58 14.75
C THR A 214 -17.42 16.42 13.75
N GLU A 215 -17.37 15.40 12.90
CA GLU A 215 -18.37 15.18 11.85
C GLU A 215 -18.62 13.69 11.61
N GLY A 216 -19.79 13.38 11.04
CA GLY A 216 -20.13 12.02 10.61
C GLY A 216 -20.67 11.11 11.71
N SER A 217 -21.02 11.63 12.89
CA SER A 217 -21.64 10.83 13.96
C SER A 217 -22.97 10.23 13.52
N GLN A 218 -23.11 8.91 13.70
CA GLN A 218 -24.29 8.14 13.32
C GLN A 218 -24.59 7.07 14.38
N ARG A 219 -25.86 6.59 14.43
CA ARG A 219 -26.22 5.46 15.30
C ARG A 219 -25.66 4.12 14.83
N VAL A 220 -25.44 3.98 13.52
CA VAL A 220 -24.92 2.77 12.88
C VAL A 220 -24.01 3.20 11.73
N TYR A 221 -22.76 2.75 11.75
CA TYR A 221 -21.78 3.04 10.71
C TYR A 221 -21.71 1.90 9.70
N GLY A 222 -22.38 2.08 8.57
CA GLY A 222 -22.36 1.14 7.45
C GLY A 222 -21.16 1.35 6.51
N TYR A 223 -21.10 0.56 5.43
CA TYR A 223 -20.06 0.70 4.41
C TYR A 223 -19.99 2.13 3.85
N MET A 224 -18.77 2.62 3.66
CA MET A 224 -18.44 4.00 3.25
C MET A 224 -18.83 5.11 4.22
N ALA A 225 -19.42 4.80 5.39
CA ALA A 225 -19.63 5.79 6.43
C ALA A 225 -18.30 6.46 6.76
N THR A 226 -18.28 7.79 6.83
CA THR A 226 -17.05 8.57 6.99
C THR A 226 -17.19 9.44 8.22
N VAL A 227 -16.14 9.47 9.04
CA VAL A 227 -16.06 10.23 10.28
C VAL A 227 -14.81 11.10 10.25
N THR A 228 -14.93 12.30 10.79
CA THR A 228 -13.84 13.28 10.84
C THR A 228 -13.50 13.60 12.28
N PHE A 229 -12.21 13.66 12.58
CA PHE A 229 -11.67 13.90 13.91
C PHE A 229 -10.83 15.17 13.97
N LYS A 230 -10.83 15.78 15.15
CA LYS A 230 -9.88 16.82 15.55
C LYS A 230 -9.15 16.36 16.80
N CYS A 231 -7.82 16.53 16.83
CA CYS A 231 -7.06 16.21 18.04
C CYS A 231 -7.38 17.22 19.16
N LYS A 232 -7.44 16.71 20.40
CA LYS A 232 -7.58 17.53 21.60
C LYS A 232 -6.37 18.46 21.77
N THR A 233 -6.56 19.54 22.51
CA THR A 233 -5.49 20.51 22.81
C THR A 233 -4.24 19.81 23.35
N GLY A 234 -3.08 20.18 22.82
CA GLY A 234 -1.79 19.55 23.14
C GLY A 234 -1.44 18.32 22.32
N PHE A 235 -2.30 17.90 21.39
CA PHE A 235 -2.04 16.80 20.45
C PHE A 235 -2.16 17.26 19.00
N MET A 236 -1.41 16.60 18.12
CA MET A 236 -1.37 16.84 16.68
C MET A 236 -1.73 15.56 15.91
N MET A 237 -2.49 15.73 14.83
CA MET A 237 -2.90 14.63 13.95
C MET A 237 -1.72 14.14 13.11
N THR A 238 -1.54 12.83 13.02
CA THR A 238 -0.61 12.25 12.04
C THR A 238 -1.38 11.60 10.90
N GLY A 239 -1.27 12.17 9.70
CA GLY A 239 -1.95 11.67 8.50
C GLY A 239 -3.29 12.36 8.25
N ALA A 240 -4.21 11.64 7.61
CA ALA A 240 -5.56 12.14 7.35
C ALA A 240 -6.34 12.34 8.66
N ASN A 241 -7.25 13.31 8.66
CA ASN A 241 -8.13 13.60 9.80
C ASN A 241 -9.48 12.87 9.72
N SER A 242 -9.67 12.02 8.71
CA SER A 242 -10.91 11.26 8.51
C SER A 242 -10.64 9.77 8.36
N GLN A 243 -11.63 8.98 8.76
CA GLN A 243 -11.65 7.54 8.57
C GLN A 243 -12.95 7.13 7.88
N ARG A 244 -12.87 6.07 7.10
CA ARG A 244 -14.00 5.47 6.38
C ARG A 244 -14.19 4.03 6.82
N CYS A 245 -15.46 3.63 6.98
CA CYS A 245 -15.83 2.27 7.29
C CYS A 245 -15.70 1.41 6.04
N GLU A 246 -14.74 0.50 6.07
CA GLU A 246 -14.43 -0.38 4.95
C GLU A 246 -15.27 -1.66 4.97
N ILE A 247 -15.22 -2.39 3.86
CA ILE A 247 -16.03 -3.58 3.61
C ILE A 247 -15.80 -4.70 4.63
N ASN A 248 -14.62 -4.71 5.29
CA ASN A 248 -14.27 -5.63 6.37
C ASN A 248 -14.77 -5.17 7.76
N SER A 249 -15.64 -4.16 7.82
CA SER A 249 -16.13 -3.53 9.06
C SER A 249 -15.03 -2.92 9.93
N GLN A 250 -13.94 -2.43 9.31
CA GLN A 250 -12.87 -1.71 9.99
C GLN A 250 -12.73 -0.28 9.49
N TRP A 251 -12.27 0.61 10.36
CA TRP A 251 -11.97 1.99 10.02
C TRP A 251 -10.62 2.11 9.32
N SER A 252 -10.58 2.81 8.18
CA SER A 252 -9.38 3.05 7.40
C SER A 252 -9.36 4.48 6.82
N PRO A 253 -8.20 5.16 6.73
CA PRO A 253 -6.91 4.74 7.27
C PRO A 253 -6.88 4.78 8.81
N PRO A 254 -5.94 4.07 9.46
CA PRO A 254 -5.71 4.24 10.88
C PRO A 254 -5.29 5.70 11.18
N LEU A 255 -5.79 6.24 12.28
CA LEU A 255 -5.63 7.64 12.65
C LEU A 255 -5.11 7.70 14.09
N SER A 256 -4.14 8.58 14.36
CA SER A 256 -3.61 8.79 15.70
C SER A 256 -3.28 10.25 15.98
N CYS A 257 -3.62 10.70 17.19
CA CYS A 257 -3.21 11.98 17.73
C CYS A 257 -1.96 11.79 18.61
N LYS A 258 -0.85 12.45 18.24
CA LYS A 258 0.40 12.40 19.00
C LYS A 258 0.58 13.66 19.83
N LEU A 259 1.12 13.51 21.03
CA LEU A 259 1.42 14.63 21.90
C LEU A 259 2.37 15.61 21.20
N ILE A 260 2.06 16.90 21.27
CA ILE A 260 2.94 17.95 20.73
C ILE A 260 4.12 18.10 21.68
N THR A 261 5.32 17.99 21.12
CA THR A 261 6.58 18.17 21.84
C THR A 261 7.43 19.21 21.16
N CYS A 262 7.92 20.19 21.93
CA CYS A 262 8.92 21.13 21.47
C CYS A 262 10.32 20.51 21.57
N LYS A 263 11.16 20.89 20.60
CA LYS A 263 12.61 20.65 20.67
C LYS A 263 13.23 21.48 21.79
N LEU A 264 14.55 21.37 21.97
CA LEU A 264 15.28 22.16 22.96
C LEU A 264 15.04 23.68 22.74
N PRO A 265 14.81 24.46 23.81
CA PRO A 265 14.70 25.92 23.74
C PRO A 265 15.95 26.53 23.09
N PRO A 266 15.81 27.64 22.34
CA PRO A 266 16.96 28.33 21.77
C PRO A 266 17.95 28.76 22.85
N THR A 267 19.24 28.53 22.62
CA THR A 267 20.30 29.02 23.51
C THR A 267 20.47 30.53 23.34
N VAL A 268 20.62 31.25 24.46
CA VAL A 268 20.83 32.71 24.48
C VAL A 268 22.25 32.99 24.98
N GLU A 269 22.99 33.83 24.27
CA GLU A 269 24.35 34.24 24.66
C GLU A 269 24.33 34.98 26.00
N ASN A 270 25.30 34.71 26.89
CA ASN A 270 25.32 35.20 28.27
C ASN A 270 24.04 34.87 29.08
N GLY A 271 23.28 33.87 28.63
CA GLY A 271 22.06 33.40 29.26
C GLY A 271 22.06 31.89 29.51
N SER A 272 21.14 31.46 30.35
CA SER A 272 20.81 30.06 30.62
C SER A 272 19.30 29.92 30.77
N PHE A 273 18.77 28.70 30.71
CA PHE A 273 17.36 28.43 30.95
C PHE A 273 17.17 27.24 31.89
N SER A 274 16.04 27.22 32.59
CA SER A 274 15.64 26.15 33.51
C SER A 274 14.12 25.89 33.42
N PRO A 275 13.66 24.63 33.49
CA PRO A 275 14.45 23.40 33.62
C PRO A 275 15.14 23.01 32.30
N ASN A 276 16.32 22.39 32.36
CA ASN A 276 17.02 21.88 31.17
C ASN A 276 16.64 20.39 30.94
N LYS A 277 15.61 20.16 30.14
CA LYS A 277 15.15 18.83 29.68
C LYS A 277 15.53 18.57 28.23
N THR A 278 15.54 17.30 27.83
CA THR A 278 15.78 16.85 26.46
C THR A 278 14.58 17.05 25.52
N SER A 279 13.37 17.11 26.06
CA SER A 279 12.12 17.40 25.33
C SER A 279 11.12 18.08 26.26
N TYR A 280 10.23 18.89 25.69
CA TYR A 280 9.20 19.61 26.44
C TYR A 280 7.85 19.33 25.82
N ASN A 281 6.88 18.97 26.65
CA ASN A 281 5.52 18.75 26.22
C ASN A 281 4.79 20.09 26.03
N TYR A 282 3.72 20.09 25.23
CA TYR A 282 2.83 21.23 25.10
C TYR A 282 2.47 21.84 26.46
N GLY A 283 2.54 23.17 26.56
CA GLY A 283 2.24 23.91 27.78
C GLY A 283 3.38 23.94 28.82
N GLU A 284 4.45 23.14 28.66
CA GLU A 284 5.62 23.29 29.53
C GLU A 284 6.38 24.57 29.21
N ALA A 285 6.81 25.26 30.28
CA ALA A 285 7.53 26.52 30.18
C ALA A 285 8.96 26.38 30.69
N VAL A 286 9.87 27.14 30.08
CA VAL A 286 11.21 27.38 30.60
C VAL A 286 11.36 28.85 30.98
N GLN A 287 12.21 29.11 31.96
CA GLN A 287 12.58 30.46 32.36
C GLN A 287 14.03 30.71 32.02
N TYR A 288 14.29 31.84 31.36
CA TYR A 288 15.63 32.32 31.08
C TYR A 288 16.17 33.14 32.23
N SER A 289 17.49 33.09 32.39
CA SER A 289 18.27 33.88 33.34
C SER A 289 19.56 34.33 32.68
N CYS A 290 19.97 35.57 32.91
CA CYS A 290 21.24 36.07 32.40
C CYS A 290 22.38 35.86 33.41
N GLN A 291 23.60 35.78 32.90
CA GLN A 291 24.82 35.77 33.69
C GLN A 291 25.01 37.11 34.43
N LYS A 292 25.94 37.12 35.39
CA LYS A 292 26.28 38.32 36.17
C LYS A 292 26.63 39.49 35.23
N ASN A 293 26.15 40.70 35.57
CA ASN A 293 26.27 41.95 34.80
C ASN A 293 25.36 42.08 33.57
N TYR A 294 24.48 41.12 33.30
CA TYR A 294 23.50 41.18 32.20
C TYR A 294 22.06 41.16 32.74
N THR A 295 21.14 41.79 32.00
CA THR A 295 19.71 41.80 32.27
C THR A 295 18.92 41.28 31.07
N LEU A 296 17.73 40.72 31.34
CA LEU A 296 16.86 40.17 30.30
C LEU A 296 16.12 41.28 29.55
N SER A 297 16.25 41.28 28.23
CA SER A 297 15.43 42.07 27.32
C SER A 297 14.49 41.14 26.56
N GLY A 298 13.20 41.18 26.92
CA GLY A 298 12.15 40.31 26.38
C GLY A 298 11.44 39.48 27.45
N ALA A 299 10.74 38.44 27.02
CA ALA A 299 9.97 37.58 27.93
C ALA A 299 10.90 36.68 28.75
N LYS A 300 10.79 36.77 30.08
CA LYS A 300 11.54 35.92 31.01
C LYS A 300 11.18 34.43 30.87
N SER A 301 9.94 34.12 30.50
CA SER A 301 9.46 32.75 30.34
C SER A 301 8.87 32.53 28.96
N VAL A 302 9.16 31.36 28.38
CA VAL A 302 8.63 30.92 27.09
C VAL A 302 7.97 29.56 27.27
N THR A 303 6.88 29.31 26.55
CA THR A 303 6.04 28.11 26.70
C THR A 303 5.95 27.33 25.39
N CYS A 304 5.98 26.00 25.47
CA CYS A 304 5.82 25.15 24.29
C CYS A 304 4.42 25.29 23.70
N SER A 305 4.33 25.85 22.48
CA SER A 305 3.07 26.10 21.78
C SER A 305 2.55 24.88 21.03
N ASP A 306 1.34 25.01 20.50
CA ASP A 306 0.63 24.06 19.63
C ASP A 306 1.35 23.71 18.32
N ASN A 307 2.20 24.60 17.81
CA ASN A 307 3.03 24.36 16.64
C ASN A 307 4.38 23.68 16.96
N GLY A 308 4.62 23.30 18.22
CA GLY A 308 5.87 22.68 18.66
C GLY A 308 7.04 23.67 18.75
N ILE A 309 6.76 24.97 18.84
CA ILE A 309 7.76 26.03 19.01
C ILE A 309 7.51 26.77 20.33
N PHE A 310 8.60 27.17 21.00
CA PHE A 310 8.50 28.01 22.19
C PHE A 310 8.01 29.42 21.84
N THR A 311 6.94 29.85 22.50
CA THR A 311 6.37 31.19 22.36
C THR A 311 6.13 31.84 23.73
N PRO A 312 6.35 33.16 23.87
CA PRO A 312 6.99 34.06 22.90
C PRO A 312 8.46 33.65 22.62
N GLY A 313 9.10 34.28 21.61
CA GLY A 313 10.49 33.98 21.25
C GLY A 313 11.48 34.22 22.41
N PRO A 314 12.72 33.70 22.32
CA PRO A 314 13.70 33.79 23.39
C PRO A 314 14.08 35.26 23.69
N PRO A 315 14.34 35.62 24.96
CA PRO A 315 14.85 36.94 25.32
C PRO A 315 16.33 37.08 24.91
N THR A 316 16.85 38.31 24.99
CA THR A 316 18.27 38.59 24.83
C THR A 316 18.88 39.07 26.16
N CYS A 317 20.12 38.68 26.45
CA CYS A 317 20.84 39.16 27.62
C CYS A 317 21.68 40.38 27.23
N ILE A 318 21.29 41.54 27.72
CA ILE A 318 21.96 42.82 27.44
C ILE A 318 22.77 43.27 28.66
N LEU A 319 23.93 43.89 28.42
CA LEU A 319 24.78 44.36 29.50
C LEU A 319 24.05 45.43 30.34
N ILE A 320 24.10 45.31 31.66
CA ILE A 320 23.52 46.30 32.58
C ILE A 320 24.39 47.55 32.54
N THR A 321 23.78 48.65 32.12
CA THR A 321 24.40 49.96 32.08
C THR A 321 23.49 51.00 32.72
N CYS A 322 24.07 51.83 33.58
CA CYS A 322 23.42 53.03 34.10
C CYS A 322 23.74 54.20 33.18
N LYS A 323 22.72 55.03 32.93
CA LYS A 323 22.90 56.33 32.27
C LYS A 323 23.65 57.30 33.19
N LEU A 324 23.60 58.59 32.89
CA LEU A 324 24.20 59.62 33.72
C LEU A 324 23.60 59.60 35.16
N PRO A 325 24.43 59.66 36.22
CA PRO A 325 23.96 59.82 37.59
C PRO A 325 23.09 61.08 37.74
N PRO A 326 22.10 61.08 38.64
CA PRO A 326 21.30 62.27 38.91
C PRO A 326 22.19 63.46 39.30
N THR A 327 21.97 64.63 38.69
CA THR A 327 22.64 65.86 39.10
C THR A 327 22.05 66.36 40.43
N ILE A 328 22.89 66.95 41.29
CA ILE A 328 22.48 67.49 42.59
C ILE A 328 22.80 68.97 42.65
N GLU A 329 21.93 69.78 43.27
CA GLU A 329 22.17 71.21 43.42
C GLU A 329 23.40 71.49 44.29
N ASN A 330 24.22 72.47 43.90
CA ASN A 330 25.46 72.83 44.59
C ASN A 330 26.45 71.67 44.77
N GLY A 331 26.39 70.66 43.90
CA GLY A 331 27.33 69.53 43.89
C GLY A 331 27.70 69.06 42.50
N SER A 332 28.68 68.16 42.43
CA SER A 332 29.13 67.49 41.21
C SER A 332 29.43 66.02 41.52
N PHE A 333 29.65 65.21 40.48
CA PHE A 333 30.04 63.81 40.62
C PHE A 333 31.24 63.47 39.74
N SER A 334 32.03 62.47 40.13
CA SER A 334 33.18 61.96 39.39
C SER A 334 33.29 60.44 39.52
N PRO A 335 33.71 59.71 38.46
CA PRO A 335 34.02 60.19 37.10
C PRO A 335 32.76 60.55 36.30
N ASN A 336 32.85 61.50 35.37
CA ASN A 336 31.76 61.85 34.44
C ASN A 336 31.91 61.06 33.13
N LYS A 337 31.15 59.96 32.99
CA LYS A 337 31.14 59.08 31.81
C LYS A 337 29.77 59.16 31.13
N ALA A 338 29.74 58.87 29.83
CA ALA A 338 28.49 58.78 29.08
C ALA A 338 27.59 57.60 29.51
N SER A 339 28.19 56.53 30.04
CA SER A 339 27.52 55.34 30.55
C SER A 339 28.41 54.64 31.59
N TYR A 340 27.78 53.94 32.53
CA TYR A 340 28.46 53.25 33.63
C TYR A 340 28.02 51.78 33.67
N ASN A 341 28.98 50.86 33.73
CA ASN A 341 28.68 49.44 33.82
C ASN A 341 28.19 49.06 35.23
N TYR A 342 27.48 47.94 35.34
CA TYR A 342 27.10 47.37 36.64
C TYR A 342 28.29 47.29 37.61
N GLY A 343 28.06 47.76 38.84
CA GLY A 343 29.09 47.80 39.89
C GLY A 343 30.05 49.01 39.82
N GLU A 344 30.02 49.80 38.76
CA GLU A 344 30.77 51.06 38.73
C GLU A 344 30.14 52.08 39.68
N ALA A 345 31.00 52.77 40.44
CA ALA A 345 30.59 53.75 41.43
C ALA A 345 30.99 55.17 41.01
N VAL A 346 30.12 56.12 41.30
CA VAL A 346 30.45 57.55 41.23
C VAL A 346 30.48 58.12 42.64
N GLN A 347 31.30 59.15 42.84
CA GLN A 347 31.37 59.88 44.10
C GLN A 347 30.85 61.30 43.89
N TYR A 348 29.95 61.71 44.77
CA TYR A 348 29.44 63.08 44.81
C TYR A 348 30.32 63.97 45.70
N SER A 349 30.43 65.24 45.32
CA SER A 349 31.12 66.28 46.07
C SER A 349 30.29 67.57 46.05
N CYS A 350 30.30 68.33 47.14
CA CYS A 350 29.60 69.61 47.23
C CYS A 350 30.55 70.79 46.94
N GLN A 351 29.98 71.89 46.44
CA GLN A 351 30.68 73.15 46.24
C GLN A 351 31.07 73.77 47.60
N LYS A 352 32.07 74.67 47.59
CA LYS A 352 32.59 75.32 48.79
C LYS A 352 31.46 76.02 49.57
N GLY A 353 31.32 75.71 50.87
CA GLY A 353 30.27 76.25 51.74
C GLY A 353 29.08 75.31 51.97
N TYR A 354 29.07 74.13 51.35
CA TYR A 354 28.06 73.09 51.52
C TYR A 354 28.68 71.77 52.01
N THR A 355 27.95 71.03 52.83
CA THR A 355 28.31 69.68 53.30
C THR A 355 27.37 68.63 52.72
N LEU A 356 27.90 67.43 52.48
CA LEU A 356 27.17 66.35 51.80
C LEU A 356 26.33 65.58 52.83
N SER A 357 25.02 65.52 52.61
CA SER A 357 24.03 64.81 53.43
C SER A 357 23.52 63.59 52.66
N GLY A 358 23.90 62.40 53.12
CA GLY A 358 23.60 61.12 52.45
C GLY A 358 24.85 60.33 52.07
N ALA A 359 24.70 59.33 51.21
CA ALA A 359 25.81 58.49 50.78
C ALA A 359 26.76 59.24 49.83
N LYS A 360 28.06 59.28 50.17
CA LYS A 360 29.09 59.92 49.34
C LYS A 360 29.28 59.23 47.99
N SER A 361 29.03 57.93 47.91
CA SER A 361 29.17 57.14 46.69
C SER A 361 27.90 56.38 46.39
N VAL A 362 27.54 56.35 45.11
CA VAL A 362 26.42 55.56 44.58
C VAL A 362 26.95 54.61 43.53
N THR A 363 26.40 53.41 43.47
CA THR A 363 26.86 52.33 42.58
C THR A 363 25.78 51.97 41.60
N CYS A 364 26.15 51.72 40.34
CA CYS A 364 25.23 51.25 39.33
C CYS A 364 24.67 49.87 39.72
N SER A 365 23.38 49.82 40.07
CA SER A 365 22.69 48.61 40.51
C SER A 365 22.28 47.71 39.34
N ASP A 366 21.83 46.52 39.68
CA ASP A 366 21.21 45.51 38.80
C ASP A 366 20.02 46.05 37.97
N ASN A 367 19.29 47.01 38.50
CA ASN A 367 18.14 47.63 37.84
C ASN A 367 18.52 48.78 36.89
N GLY A 368 19.82 49.01 36.65
CA GLY A 368 20.30 50.11 35.80
C GLY A 368 20.11 51.51 36.43
N ILE A 369 19.95 51.56 37.76
CA ILE A 369 19.79 52.78 38.54
C ILE A 369 20.92 52.85 39.57
N PHE A 370 21.42 54.05 39.84
CA PHE A 370 22.38 54.27 40.91
C PHE A 370 21.74 54.13 42.28
N THR A 371 22.31 53.27 43.12
CA THR A 371 21.87 53.05 44.50
C THR A 371 23.05 53.11 45.47
N PRO A 372 22.88 53.65 46.69
CA PRO A 372 21.68 54.34 47.19
C PRO A 372 21.37 55.63 46.38
N GLY A 373 20.19 56.23 46.57
CA GLY A 373 19.79 57.43 45.83
C GLY A 373 20.75 58.62 46.02
N PRO A 374 20.65 59.68 45.19
CA PRO A 374 21.60 60.78 45.20
C PRO A 374 21.60 61.53 46.56
N PRO A 375 22.77 61.96 47.07
CA PRO A 375 22.86 62.76 48.29
C PRO A 375 22.42 64.21 48.04
N THR A 376 22.22 64.99 49.11
CA THR A 376 21.89 66.43 49.03
C THR A 376 23.02 67.27 49.61
N CYS A 377 23.27 68.45 49.03
CA CYS A 377 24.24 69.41 49.55
C CYS A 377 23.53 70.45 50.42
N ILE A 378 23.78 70.44 51.73
CA ILE A 378 23.19 71.37 52.69
C ILE A 378 24.20 72.48 53.04
N ARG A 379 23.74 73.71 53.30
CA ARG A 379 24.64 74.81 53.68
C ARG A 379 25.34 74.48 54.99
N SER A 380 26.64 74.70 55.04
CA SER A 380 27.45 74.49 56.23
C SER A 380 27.10 75.56 57.29
N THR A 381 26.10 75.32 58.14
CA THR A 381 25.64 76.28 59.16
C THR A 381 26.43 76.24 60.47
N THR A 382 27.75 76.04 60.42
CA THR A 382 28.60 76.11 61.61
C THR A 382 29.83 77.00 61.35
N PRO A 383 30.04 78.06 62.16
CA PRO A 383 31.31 78.78 62.25
C PRO A 383 32.44 77.85 62.78
N PRO A 384 33.72 78.20 62.59
CA PRO A 384 34.83 77.37 63.05
C PRO A 384 34.87 77.37 64.58
N THR A 385 34.52 76.25 65.21
CA THR A 385 34.74 76.07 66.65
C THR A 385 36.06 75.37 66.88
N THR A 386 37.07 76.19 67.18
CA THR A 386 38.31 75.81 67.87
C THR A 386 37.95 75.01 69.12
N THR A 387 38.29 73.73 69.16
CA THR A 387 38.26 72.95 70.41
C THR A 387 39.69 72.65 70.79
N THR A 388 40.13 73.35 71.84
CA THR A 388 41.44 73.27 72.48
C THR A 388 41.63 71.89 73.10
N THR A 389 42.69 71.21 72.66
CA THR A 389 43.25 70.01 73.28
C THR A 389 43.62 70.29 74.73
N THR A 390 43.09 69.52 75.67
CA THR A 390 43.71 69.38 77.00
C THR A 390 43.89 67.89 77.30
N THR A 391 45.14 67.56 77.55
CA THR A 391 45.72 66.22 77.69
C THR A 391 45.94 65.92 79.17
N THR A 392 45.53 64.73 79.63
CA THR A 392 46.11 64.03 80.81
C THR A 392 45.73 62.54 80.66
N THR A 393 46.58 61.67 80.05
CA THR A 393 47.55 60.72 80.67
C THR A 393 46.95 59.93 81.85
N GLU A 394 46.83 58.60 81.84
CA GLU A 394 47.86 57.52 81.83
C GLU A 394 47.12 56.13 81.86
N PRO A 395 47.76 54.94 81.95
CA PRO A 395 48.67 54.23 81.04
C PRO A 395 48.18 52.79 80.67
N PRO A 396 48.95 52.01 79.86
CA PRO A 396 48.50 50.80 79.16
C PRO A 396 49.03 49.49 79.75
N THR A 397 48.38 48.39 79.41
CA THR A 397 48.91 47.01 79.32
C THR A 397 47.91 46.22 78.46
N GLY A 398 48.23 45.26 77.61
CA GLY A 398 49.43 44.49 77.33
C GLY A 398 48.94 43.21 76.62
N ASN A 399 49.66 42.81 75.58
CA ASN A 399 49.33 41.81 74.56
C ASN A 399 49.11 40.36 75.09
N GLY A 400 48.50 39.48 74.29
CA GLY A 400 48.69 38.03 74.46
C GLY A 400 47.69 37.11 73.76
N GLU A 401 48.22 36.19 72.96
CA GLU A 401 47.59 35.28 72.01
C GLU A 401 46.78 34.08 72.59
N THR A 402 45.87 33.57 71.75
CA THR A 402 45.45 32.16 71.48
C THR A 402 45.19 31.16 72.62
N VAL A 403 44.08 30.41 72.52
CA VAL A 403 43.99 28.92 72.36
C VAL A 403 42.58 28.40 72.76
N LYS A 404 42.05 27.47 71.94
CA LYS A 404 40.84 26.64 72.15
C LYS A 404 40.95 25.73 73.38
N VAL A 405 39.81 25.30 73.95
CA VAL A 405 39.47 23.94 74.52
C VAL A 405 38.31 24.13 75.53
N MET A 406 37.10 23.57 75.31
CA MET A 406 36.60 22.23 75.66
C MET A 406 36.37 22.01 77.18
N LEU A 407 35.11 21.75 77.58
CA LEU A 407 34.67 21.09 78.84
C LEU A 407 33.28 20.50 78.54
N ILE A 408 33.14 19.20 78.26
CA ILE A 408 33.07 18.04 79.17
C ILE A 408 31.89 18.11 80.15
N VAL A 409 30.89 17.25 79.90
CA VAL A 409 30.06 16.63 80.94
C VAL A 409 30.14 15.12 80.69
N LEU A 410 30.67 14.39 81.68
CA LEU A 410 30.65 12.93 81.77
C LEU A 410 29.55 12.51 82.74
N ALA A 411 28.75 11.53 82.36
CA ALA A 411 28.10 10.60 83.28
C ALA A 411 28.04 9.20 82.64
N VAL A 412 28.51 8.23 83.42
CA VAL A 412 28.79 6.81 83.17
C VAL A 412 27.48 6.01 83.28
N ILE A 413 27.26 4.88 82.59
CA ILE A 413 27.41 3.50 83.13
C ILE A 413 27.16 2.45 82.01
N GLY A 414 28.00 1.40 82.04
CA GLY A 414 28.01 0.03 81.45
C GLY A 414 26.90 -0.46 80.50
N THR A 415 27.12 -1.42 79.59
CA THR A 415 28.04 -2.57 79.60
C THR A 415 28.07 -3.26 78.20
N SER A 416 29.28 -3.69 77.79
CA SER A 416 29.61 -4.98 77.14
C SER A 416 29.10 -5.38 75.74
N GLY A 417 30.05 -5.73 74.85
CA GLY A 417 29.90 -6.68 73.73
C GLY A 417 30.26 -6.09 72.35
N ILE A 418 31.53 -5.94 71.98
CA ILE A 418 32.40 -6.92 71.28
C ILE A 418 32.02 -7.19 69.80
N CYS A 419 33.04 -6.99 68.95
CA CYS A 419 33.35 -7.58 67.63
C CYS A 419 32.73 -7.02 66.33
N LEU A 420 33.60 -6.27 65.63
CA LEU A 420 34.22 -6.59 64.33
C LEU A 420 33.32 -6.99 63.14
N LEU A 421 33.37 -6.10 62.13
CA LEU A 421 33.71 -6.35 60.72
C LEU A 421 33.32 -7.72 60.11
N CYS A 422 32.47 -7.69 59.07
CA CYS A 422 32.87 -7.98 57.67
C CYS A 422 31.67 -8.37 56.77
N ALA A 423 31.63 -7.72 55.60
CA ALA A 423 31.51 -8.30 54.26
C ALA A 423 30.34 -9.23 53.87
N PHE A 424 29.67 -8.80 52.79
CA PHE A 424 29.30 -9.57 51.58
C PHE A 424 28.17 -10.64 51.61
N CYS A 425 27.14 -10.32 50.80
CA CYS A 425 26.57 -11.13 49.71
C CYS A 425 25.45 -12.19 49.93
N ILE A 426 24.48 -12.13 49.00
CA ILE A 426 23.71 -13.22 48.34
C ILE A 426 22.35 -13.65 48.95
N TYR A 427 21.27 -13.16 48.31
CA TYR A 427 20.22 -13.89 47.56
C TYR A 427 19.26 -14.91 48.23
N LYS A 428 17.96 -14.69 47.92
CA LYS A 428 16.82 -15.64 47.68
C LYS A 428 15.84 -16.07 48.81
N LYS A 429 14.62 -15.51 48.72
CA LYS A 429 13.32 -16.13 48.33
C LYS A 429 12.79 -17.39 49.05
N LYS A 430 11.63 -17.24 49.75
CA LYS A 430 10.36 -18.03 49.61
C LYS A 430 9.33 -17.48 50.63
N ARG A 431 8.12 -17.00 50.30
CA ARG A 431 6.88 -17.55 49.66
C ARG A 431 5.88 -18.14 50.68
N GLY A 432 4.65 -17.63 50.66
CA GLY A 432 3.40 -18.17 51.24
C GLY A 432 2.35 -17.06 51.34
N SER A 433 1.42 -16.89 50.39
CA SER A 433 0.11 -17.59 50.22
C SER A 433 -0.89 -17.23 51.34
N GLY A 434 -2.13 -16.82 51.11
CA GLY A 434 -2.98 -16.83 49.90
C GLY A 434 -4.28 -16.03 50.10
N ARG A 435 -5.11 -16.07 49.05
CA ARG A 435 -6.38 -15.35 48.81
C ARG A 435 -7.52 -15.68 49.77
N GLY A 436 -8.46 -14.75 49.89
CA GLY A 436 -9.85 -15.01 50.21
C GLY A 436 -10.65 -13.75 50.53
N GLY A 437 -11.53 -13.32 49.62
CA GLY A 437 -12.54 -12.31 49.89
C GLY A 437 -13.69 -12.44 48.88
N PRO A 438 -14.93 -12.45 49.38
CA PRO A 438 -16.02 -11.79 48.67
C PRO A 438 -16.86 -10.93 49.63
N ASP A 439 -17.91 -10.35 49.06
CA ASP A 439 -19.02 -9.60 49.66
C ASP A 439 -18.85 -8.06 49.66
N LYS A 440 -19.55 -7.41 48.73
CA LYS A 440 -20.85 -6.80 49.05
C LYS A 440 -21.54 -6.26 47.80
N GLU A 441 -22.78 -6.67 47.67
CA GLU A 441 -23.78 -6.23 46.70
C GLU A 441 -24.80 -5.32 47.41
N ALA A 442 -25.53 -4.54 46.60
CA ALA A 442 -26.80 -3.83 46.88
C ALA A 442 -26.73 -2.38 47.46
N PRO A 443 -27.77 -1.53 47.27
CA PRO A 443 -28.71 -1.44 46.14
C PRO A 443 -29.21 0.00 45.76
N LYS A 444 -29.99 0.05 44.67
CA LYS A 444 -31.22 0.86 44.41
C LYS A 444 -31.18 2.40 44.43
N SER A 445 -31.62 2.98 43.31
CA SER A 445 -32.83 3.83 43.27
C SER A 445 -33.40 3.86 41.85
N GLU A 446 -34.64 3.40 41.71
CA GLU A 446 -35.57 3.75 40.64
C GLU A 446 -36.24 5.06 41.03
N GLU A 447 -36.40 5.98 40.08
CA GLU A 447 -37.39 7.06 40.15
C GLU A 447 -38.03 7.20 38.77
N GLU A 448 -39.32 6.87 38.71
CA GLU A 448 -40.26 7.28 37.65
C GLU A 448 -40.31 8.81 37.57
N VAL A 449 -40.70 9.37 36.42
CA VAL A 449 -41.79 10.38 36.34
C VAL A 449 -42.05 10.83 34.89
N ALA A 450 -43.34 10.80 34.58
CA ALA A 450 -44.17 11.62 33.69
C ALA A 450 -44.11 11.49 32.15
N LEU A 451 -45.32 11.19 31.66
CA LEU A 451 -45.92 11.46 30.37
C LEU A 451 -45.65 12.87 29.81
N SER A 452 -45.55 12.93 28.49
CA SER A 452 -46.39 13.78 27.62
C SER A 452 -46.46 13.21 26.23
#